data_AF-A0A1S9B0S1-F1
#
_entry.id   AF-A0A1S9B0S1-F1
#
_cell.length_a   1.000
_cell.length_b   1.000
_cell.length_c   1.000
_cell.angle_alpha   90.00
_cell.angle_beta   90.00
_cell.angle_gamma   90.00
#
_symmetry.space_group_name_H-M   'P 1'
#
loop_
_entity.id
_entity.type
_entity.pdbx_description
1 polymer ?
#
loop_
_entity_poly.entity_id
_entity_poly.type
_entity_poly.pdbx_seq_one_letter_code
_entity_poly.pdbx_strand_id
1 'polypeptide(L)'
;MSSAASPAPSGFFRRRVVDPLLNQLRQGLSPAKLALTVALGASFGLVPLLGVTTVLGTAVAVWLRLNVGALLLVSHLLSPIQIMLLLPLLRYGASLLGGPSGNQITLARVQYLLSHDWQAALQLFWRAEVGALLLWLLGAIPITLALYALLLPLFRRVERRQAEKAALEAE
;
A
#
# COMPACT_ATOMS: atom_id res chain seq x y z
N MET A 1 45.56 26.77 -3.53
CA MET A 1 45.21 25.34 -3.49
C MET A 1 43.70 25.26 -3.27
N SER A 2 42.94 24.99 -4.33
CA SER A 2 41.48 25.06 -4.34
C SER A 2 40.91 23.73 -3.84
N SER A 3 40.17 23.72 -2.73
CA SER A 3 39.48 22.53 -2.21
C SER A 3 38.01 22.61 -2.62
N ALA A 4 37.67 21.96 -3.73
CA ALA A 4 36.29 21.77 -4.15
C ALA A 4 35.60 20.79 -3.19
N ALA A 5 34.65 21.28 -2.40
CA ALA A 5 33.82 20.46 -1.53
C ALA A 5 32.94 19.52 -2.37
N SER A 6 33.12 18.21 -2.20
CA SER A 6 32.30 17.18 -2.84
C SER A 6 30.86 17.20 -2.27
N PRO A 7 29.81 17.18 -3.10
CA PRO A 7 28.44 17.09 -2.60
C PRO A 7 28.14 15.67 -2.07
N ALA A 8 27.42 15.60 -0.94
CA ALA A 8 27.08 14.37 -0.23
C ALA A 8 26.32 13.33 -1.09
N PRO A 9 26.45 12.02 -0.82
CA PRO A 9 25.95 10.95 -1.67
C PRO A 9 24.43 10.74 -1.50
N SER A 10 23.63 11.59 -2.13
CA SER A 10 22.18 11.35 -2.31
C SER A 10 21.85 10.58 -3.61
N GLY A 11 22.87 10.04 -4.29
CA GLY A 11 22.81 9.81 -5.75
C GLY A 11 22.67 8.37 -6.28
N PHE A 12 22.82 7.31 -5.49
CA PHE A 12 22.77 5.93 -6.05
C PHE A 12 21.39 5.27 -5.94
N PHE A 13 20.88 5.10 -4.71
CA PHE A 13 19.58 4.44 -4.48
C PHE A 13 18.43 5.23 -5.12
N ARG A 14 18.46 6.56 -5.00
CA ARG A 14 17.48 7.44 -5.63
C ARG A 14 17.46 7.26 -7.15
N ARG A 15 18.62 7.31 -7.80
CA ARG A 15 18.74 7.22 -9.26
C ARG A 15 18.44 5.82 -9.81
N ARG A 16 18.72 4.76 -9.03
CA ARG A 16 18.63 3.36 -9.48
C ARG A 16 17.29 2.70 -9.15
N VAL A 17 16.64 3.11 -8.07
CA VAL A 17 15.40 2.50 -7.57
C VAL A 17 14.25 3.51 -7.57
N VAL A 18 14.44 4.66 -6.93
CA VAL A 18 13.33 5.62 -6.73
C VAL A 18 12.92 6.32 -8.02
N ASP A 19 13.87 6.84 -8.80
CA ASP A 19 13.60 7.61 -10.01
C ASP A 19 12.94 6.75 -11.11
N PRO A 20 13.38 5.49 -11.38
CA PRO A 20 12.67 4.60 -12.30
C PRO A 20 11.24 4.27 -11.86
N LEU A 21 11.04 3.99 -10.56
CA LEU A 21 9.71 3.74 -10.01
C LEU A 21 8.81 4.97 -10.16
N LEU A 22 9.30 6.16 -9.81
CA LEU A 22 8.57 7.41 -9.95
C LEU A 22 8.26 7.72 -11.41
N ASN A 23 9.21 7.50 -12.33
CA ASN A 23 8.98 7.70 -13.75
C ASN A 23 7.91 6.74 -14.28
N GLN A 24 7.95 5.48 -13.88
CA GLN A 24 6.93 4.49 -14.26
C GLN A 24 5.54 4.88 -13.72
N LEU A 25 5.47 5.35 -12.48
CA LEU A 25 4.22 5.82 -11.88
C LEU A 25 3.66 7.04 -12.62
N ARG A 26 4.52 7.95 -13.11
CA ARG A 26 4.14 9.22 -13.73
C ARG A 26 3.76 9.13 -15.21
N GLN A 27 4.14 8.06 -15.92
CA GLN A 27 3.96 7.97 -17.37
C GLN A 27 2.48 8.16 -17.78
N GLY A 28 2.21 9.26 -18.47
CA GLY A 28 0.90 9.58 -19.07
C GLY A 28 -0.21 9.94 -18.08
N LEU A 29 0.12 10.25 -16.82
CA LEU A 29 -0.87 10.56 -15.78
C LEU A 29 -0.81 12.02 -15.33
N SER A 30 -1.99 12.65 -15.20
CA SER A 30 -2.13 13.91 -14.49
C SER A 30 -1.81 13.72 -12.99
N PRO A 31 -1.40 14.78 -12.26
CA PRO A 31 -1.09 14.68 -10.83
C PRO A 31 -2.24 14.11 -9.99
N ALA A 32 -3.48 14.37 -10.38
CA ALA A 32 -4.67 13.85 -9.72
C ALA A 32 -4.81 12.33 -9.90
N LYS A 33 -4.62 11.82 -11.12
CA LYS A 33 -4.64 10.38 -11.37
C LYS A 33 -3.48 9.68 -10.67
N LEU A 34 -2.29 10.28 -10.67
CA LEU A 34 -1.13 9.76 -9.96
C LEU A 34 -1.39 9.65 -8.44
N ALA A 35 -1.91 10.71 -7.83
CA ALA A 35 -2.28 10.72 -6.41
C ALA A 35 -3.29 9.62 -6.09
N LEU A 36 -4.32 9.48 -6.93
CA LEU A 36 -5.35 8.47 -6.76
C LEU A 36 -4.79 7.05 -6.93
N THR A 37 -3.93 6.82 -7.93
CA THR A 37 -3.26 5.55 -8.16
C THR A 37 -2.41 5.13 -6.96
N VAL A 38 -1.62 6.05 -6.39
CA VAL A 38 -0.79 5.75 -5.22
C VAL A 38 -1.65 5.51 -3.98
N ALA A 39 -2.68 6.32 -3.74
CA ALA A 39 -3.57 6.17 -2.58
C ALA A 39 -4.36 4.85 -2.61
N LEU A 40 -4.92 4.49 -3.77
CA LEU A 40 -5.63 3.22 -3.95
C LEU A 40 -4.68 2.03 -3.95
N GLY A 41 -3.54 2.13 -4.62
CA GLY A 41 -2.51 1.08 -4.59
C GLY A 41 -2.04 0.81 -3.16
N ALA A 42 -1.83 1.85 -2.36
CA ALA A 42 -1.49 1.69 -0.96
C ALA A 42 -2.61 0.98 -0.16
N SER A 43 -3.85 1.40 -0.38
CA SER A 43 -4.99 0.87 0.37
C SER A 43 -5.34 -0.57 -0.02
N PHE A 44 -5.22 -0.93 -1.30
CA PHE A 44 -5.39 -2.30 -1.77
C PHE A 44 -4.20 -3.19 -1.41
N GLY A 45 -2.97 -2.66 -1.46
CA GLY A 45 -1.75 -3.35 -1.06
C GLY A 45 -1.74 -3.79 0.41
N LEU A 46 -2.46 -3.07 1.26
CA LEU A 46 -2.54 -3.33 2.70
C LEU A 46 -3.80 -4.08 3.15
N VAL A 47 -4.71 -4.45 2.22
CA VAL A 47 -5.87 -5.29 2.54
C VAL A 47 -5.35 -6.59 3.17
N PRO A 48 -5.88 -7.03 4.34
CA PRO A 48 -5.40 -8.23 5.03
C PRO A 48 -5.93 -9.51 4.37
N LEU A 49 -5.83 -9.63 3.04
CA LEU A 49 -6.33 -10.77 2.28
C LEU A 49 -5.41 -11.04 1.09
N LEU A 50 -4.84 -12.25 1.05
CA LEU A 50 -3.89 -12.63 0.01
C LEU A 50 -4.60 -12.83 -1.35
N GLY A 51 -3.99 -12.35 -2.42
CA GLY A 51 -4.45 -12.54 -3.80
C GLY A 51 -5.63 -11.65 -4.23
N VAL A 52 -6.52 -11.26 -3.32
CA VAL A 52 -7.68 -10.40 -3.63
C VAL A 52 -7.27 -8.98 -4.06
N THR A 53 -6.17 -8.48 -3.51
CA THR A 53 -5.56 -7.20 -3.90
C THR A 53 -5.35 -7.06 -5.40
N THR A 54 -4.89 -8.11 -6.08
CA THR A 54 -4.59 -8.03 -7.52
C THR A 54 -5.86 -7.91 -8.34
N VAL A 55 -6.88 -8.71 -8.02
CA VAL A 55 -8.17 -8.70 -8.72
C VAL A 55 -8.89 -7.37 -8.50
N LEU A 56 -9.06 -6.95 -7.24
CA LEU A 56 -9.72 -5.69 -6.90
C LEU A 56 -8.96 -4.49 -7.43
N GLY A 57 -7.64 -4.47 -7.25
CA GLY A 57 -6.78 -3.39 -7.73
C GLY A 57 -6.84 -3.24 -9.24
N THR A 58 -6.80 -4.35 -9.98
CA THR A 58 -6.93 -4.34 -11.45
C THR A 58 -8.31 -3.85 -11.86
N ALA A 59 -9.39 -4.39 -11.28
CA ALA A 59 -10.75 -4.01 -11.61
C ALA A 59 -10.99 -2.49 -11.37
N VAL A 60 -10.55 -1.98 -10.22
CA VAL A 60 -10.69 -0.56 -9.87
C VAL A 60 -9.80 0.32 -10.75
N ALA A 61 -8.57 -0.10 -11.05
CA ALA A 61 -7.69 0.63 -11.95
C ALA A 61 -8.31 0.74 -13.35
N VAL A 62 -8.87 -0.34 -13.89
CA VAL A 62 -9.55 -0.34 -15.19
C VAL A 62 -10.79 0.56 -15.15
N TRP A 63 -11.63 0.40 -14.14
CA TRP A 63 -12.88 1.17 -14.00
C TRP A 63 -12.62 2.68 -13.91
N LEU A 64 -11.61 3.10 -13.13
CA LEU A 64 -11.22 4.49 -12.96
C LEU A 64 -10.24 5.00 -14.04
N ARG A 65 -9.90 4.18 -15.03
CA ARG A 65 -8.95 4.49 -16.10
C ARG A 65 -7.60 4.99 -15.55
N LEU A 66 -7.09 4.28 -14.55
CA LEU A 66 -5.78 4.43 -13.93
C LEU A 66 -4.77 3.50 -14.58
N ASN A 67 -3.48 3.79 -14.39
CA ASN A 67 -2.43 2.87 -14.82
C ASN A 67 -2.41 1.63 -13.91
N VAL A 68 -2.85 0.49 -14.45
CA VAL A 68 -2.94 -0.79 -13.73
C VAL A 68 -1.58 -1.22 -13.20
N GLY A 69 -0.53 -1.13 -14.03
CA GLY A 69 0.83 -1.51 -13.63
C GLY A 69 1.35 -0.65 -12.49
N ALA A 70 1.13 0.67 -12.55
CA ALA A 70 1.46 1.60 -11.47
C ALA A 70 0.72 1.27 -10.17
N LEU A 71 -0.59 1.00 -10.24
CA LEU A 71 -1.38 0.66 -9.06
C LEU A 71 -0.88 -0.63 -8.40
N LEU A 72 -0.71 -1.70 -9.18
CA LEU A 72 -0.23 -2.98 -8.66
C LEU A 72 1.21 -2.89 -8.14
N LEU A 73 2.06 -2.08 -8.78
CA LEU A 73 3.41 -1.82 -8.31
C LEU A 73 3.39 -1.21 -6.90
N VAL A 74 2.59 -0.17 -6.66
CA VAL A 74 2.44 0.40 -5.30
C VAL A 74 1.90 -0.65 -4.34
N SER A 75 0.87 -1.40 -4.74
CA SER A 75 0.29 -2.45 -3.90
C SER A 75 1.33 -3.49 -3.46
N HIS A 76 2.13 -4.00 -4.41
CA HIS A 76 3.13 -5.02 -4.12
C HIS A 76 4.33 -4.48 -3.34
N LEU A 77 4.72 -3.22 -3.53
CA LEU A 77 5.73 -2.56 -2.70
C LEU A 77 5.32 -2.48 -1.22
N LEU A 78 4.02 -2.44 -0.93
CA LEU A 78 3.51 -2.45 0.44
C LEU A 78 3.25 -3.85 1.00
N SER A 79 3.45 -4.92 0.22
CA SER A 79 3.25 -6.30 0.70
C SER A 79 4.06 -6.67 1.95
N PRO A 80 5.30 -6.18 2.19
CA PRO A 80 5.99 -6.44 3.45
C PRO A 80 5.25 -5.82 4.64
N ILE A 81 4.72 -4.61 4.47
CA ILE A 81 3.94 -3.90 5.50
C ILE A 81 2.59 -4.59 5.70
N GLN A 82 1.97 -5.09 4.63
CA GLN A 82 0.76 -5.91 4.68
C GLN A 82 0.98 -7.12 5.60
N ILE A 83 2.09 -7.84 5.46
CA ILE A 83 2.42 -9.01 6.30
C ILE A 83 2.59 -8.59 7.76
N MET A 84 3.23 -7.44 8.04
CA MET A 84 3.38 -6.92 9.40
C MET A 84 2.03 -6.52 10.02
N LEU A 85 1.11 -5.98 9.24
CA LEU A 85 -0.23 -5.56 9.68
C LEU A 85 -1.25 -6.71 9.73
N LEU A 86 -1.02 -7.78 8.98
CA LEU A 86 -1.93 -8.92 8.90
C LEU A 86 -2.16 -9.53 10.28
N LEU A 87 -1.07 -9.85 11.00
CA LEU A 87 -1.16 -10.50 12.30
C LEU A 87 -1.93 -9.67 13.36
N PRO A 88 -1.65 -8.36 13.57
CA PRO A 88 -2.44 -7.56 14.50
C PRO A 88 -3.90 -7.40 14.04
N LEU A 89 -4.16 -7.21 12.74
CA LEU A 89 -5.54 -7.10 12.23
C LEU A 89 -6.35 -8.38 12.46
N LEU A 90 -5.76 -9.56 12.23
CA LEU A 90 -6.42 -10.84 12.51
C LEU A 90 -6.72 -11.03 14.00
N ARG A 91 -5.80 -10.62 14.88
CA ARG A 91 -5.99 -10.68 16.34
C ARG A 91 -7.14 -9.81 16.82
N TYR A 92 -7.16 -8.55 16.40
CA TYR A 92 -8.22 -7.62 16.76
C TYR A 92 -9.55 -7.98 16.07
N GLY A 93 -9.49 -8.43 14.82
CA GLY A 93 -10.65 -8.86 14.04
C GLY A 93 -11.37 -10.04 14.67
N ALA A 94 -10.65 -11.06 15.10
CA ALA A 94 -11.24 -12.19 15.81
C ALA A 94 -11.93 -11.75 17.11
N SER A 95 -11.31 -10.83 17.86
CA SER A 95 -11.91 -10.30 19.10
C SER A 95 -13.20 -9.50 18.84
N LEU A 96 -13.27 -8.77 17.72
CA LEU A 96 -14.44 -7.99 17.32
C LEU A 96 -15.66 -8.89 17.05
N LEU A 97 -15.46 -10.08 16.52
CA LEU A 97 -16.53 -11.05 16.21
C LEU A 97 -16.79 -12.05 17.35
N GLY A 98 -16.38 -11.72 18.59
CA GLY A 98 -16.59 -12.58 19.76
C GLY A 98 -15.73 -13.85 19.78
N GLY A 99 -14.60 -13.83 19.09
CA GLY A 99 -13.59 -14.88 19.14
C GLY A 99 -12.63 -14.73 20.33
N PRO A 100 -11.68 -15.66 20.49
CA PRO A 100 -10.65 -15.61 21.53
C PRO A 100 -9.94 -14.25 21.53
N SER A 101 -9.78 -13.63 22.71
CA SER A 101 -9.06 -12.36 22.84
C SER A 101 -7.65 -12.46 22.25
N GLY A 102 -7.13 -11.38 21.65
CA GLY A 102 -5.94 -11.39 20.77
C GLY A 102 -4.65 -12.05 21.32
N ASN A 103 -4.57 -12.31 22.63
CA ASN A 103 -3.48 -13.07 23.25
C ASN A 103 -3.61 -14.61 23.10
N GLN A 104 -4.73 -15.12 22.58
CA GLN A 104 -5.02 -16.54 22.42
C GLN A 104 -4.78 -17.07 20.99
N ILE A 105 -4.60 -16.18 20.01
CA ILE A 105 -4.18 -16.54 18.64
C ILE A 105 -2.64 -16.63 18.62
N THR A 106 -2.16 -17.76 19.13
CA THR A 106 -0.75 -18.16 19.12
C THR A 106 -0.50 -19.23 18.06
N LEU A 107 0.73 -19.31 17.56
CA LEU A 107 1.11 -20.33 16.59
C LEU A 107 0.82 -21.75 17.10
N ALA A 108 1.10 -22.01 18.39
CA ALA A 108 0.83 -23.29 19.03
C ALA A 108 -0.66 -23.67 19.02
N ARG A 109 -1.56 -22.71 19.30
CA ARG A 109 -3.01 -22.97 19.26
C ARG A 109 -3.51 -23.24 17.84
N VAL A 110 -3.00 -22.49 16.86
CA VAL A 110 -3.33 -22.70 15.44
C VAL A 110 -2.88 -24.08 15.00
N GLN A 111 -1.63 -24.48 15.29
CA GLN A 111 -1.10 -25.81 14.99
C GLN A 111 -1.90 -26.94 15.66
N TYR A 112 -2.30 -26.76 16.91
CA TYR A 112 -3.15 -27.71 17.63
C TYR A 112 -4.52 -27.87 16.96
N LEU A 113 -5.21 -26.76 16.63
CA LEU A 113 -6.51 -26.81 15.98
C LEU A 113 -6.42 -27.43 14.59
N LEU A 114 -5.41 -27.09 13.78
CA LEU A 114 -5.22 -27.70 12.47
C LEU A 114 -5.02 -29.23 12.52
N SER A 115 -4.41 -29.74 13.58
CA SER A 115 -4.11 -31.18 13.72
C SER A 115 -5.23 -31.98 14.39
N HIS A 116 -6.04 -31.35 15.25
CA HIS A 116 -7.03 -32.06 16.07
C HIS A 116 -8.48 -31.68 15.77
N ASP A 117 -8.73 -30.48 15.24
CA ASP A 117 -10.08 -29.97 14.99
C ASP A 117 -10.09 -28.96 13.82
N TRP A 118 -10.13 -29.49 12.61
CA TRP A 118 -10.16 -28.70 11.38
C TRP A 118 -11.36 -27.75 11.31
N GLN A 119 -12.52 -28.12 11.87
CA GLN A 119 -13.71 -27.28 11.85
C GLN A 119 -13.51 -26.06 12.76
N ALA A 120 -12.97 -26.25 13.96
CA ALA A 120 -12.64 -25.14 14.85
C ALA A 120 -11.51 -24.26 14.29
N ALA A 121 -10.52 -24.84 13.59
CA ALA A 121 -9.51 -24.07 12.87
C ALA A 121 -10.16 -23.16 11.81
N LEU A 122 -11.03 -23.71 10.96
CA LEU A 122 -11.71 -22.96 9.90
C LEU A 122 -12.59 -21.83 10.49
N GLN A 123 -13.32 -22.10 11.56
CA GLN A 123 -14.12 -21.08 12.25
C GLN A 123 -13.27 -19.94 12.82
N LEU A 124 -12.12 -20.26 13.40
CA LEU A 124 -11.18 -19.25 13.92
C LEU A 124 -10.64 -18.39 12.78
N PHE A 125 -10.17 -19.01 11.70
CA PHE A 125 -9.65 -18.30 10.53
C PHE A 125 -10.72 -17.41 9.90
N TRP A 126 -11.92 -17.93 9.65
CA TRP A 126 -13.02 -17.15 9.05
C TRP A 126 -13.38 -15.92 9.88
N ARG A 127 -13.50 -16.05 11.21
CA ARG A 127 -13.82 -14.91 12.09
C ARG A 127 -12.66 -13.90 12.14
N ALA A 128 -11.42 -14.38 12.18
CA ALA A 128 -10.25 -13.51 12.16
C ALA A 128 -10.17 -12.71 10.86
N GLU A 129 -10.32 -13.36 9.71
CA GLU A 129 -10.28 -12.76 8.37
C GLU A 129 -11.41 -11.74 8.18
N VAL A 130 -12.67 -12.11 8.46
CA VAL A 130 -13.81 -11.19 8.33
C VAL A 130 -13.65 -9.99 9.26
N GLY A 131 -13.24 -10.20 10.50
CA GLY A 131 -13.00 -9.12 11.44
C GLY A 131 -11.85 -8.20 11.02
N ALA A 132 -10.76 -8.76 10.49
CA ALA A 132 -9.63 -7.99 9.96
C ALA A 132 -10.04 -7.14 8.76
N LEU A 133 -10.84 -7.70 7.84
CA LEU A 133 -11.40 -6.98 6.71
C LEU A 133 -12.32 -5.85 7.16
N LEU A 134 -13.17 -6.05 8.16
CA LEU A 134 -14.04 -4.99 8.70
C LEU A 134 -13.23 -3.85 9.31
N LEU A 135 -12.22 -4.17 10.14
CA LEU A 135 -11.30 -3.18 10.71
C LEU A 135 -10.57 -2.41 9.60
N TRP A 136 -10.08 -3.13 8.58
CA TRP A 136 -9.40 -2.52 7.46
C TRP A 136 -10.34 -1.63 6.64
N LEU A 137 -11.54 -2.08 6.28
CA LEU A 137 -12.50 -1.28 5.50
C LEU A 137 -12.87 0.02 6.21
N LEU A 138 -13.02 -0.01 7.54
CA LEU A 138 -13.28 1.17 8.34
C LEU A 138 -12.10 2.17 8.30
N GLY A 139 -10.86 1.66 8.36
CA GLY A 139 -9.65 2.49 8.28
C GLY A 139 -9.25 2.90 6.86
N ALA A 140 -9.57 2.09 5.86
CA ALA A 140 -9.08 2.24 4.49
C ALA A 140 -9.63 3.50 3.83
N ILE A 141 -10.90 3.85 4.10
CA ILE A 141 -11.51 5.07 3.55
C ILE A 141 -10.76 6.32 4.02
N PRO A 142 -10.64 6.61 5.33
CA PRO A 142 -9.92 7.80 5.78
C PRO A 142 -8.44 7.75 5.40
N ILE A 143 -7.79 6.59 5.40
CA ILE A 143 -6.39 6.44 4.94
C ILE A 143 -6.27 6.82 3.46
N THR A 144 -7.14 6.29 2.59
CA THR A 144 -7.14 6.60 1.16
C THR A 144 -7.34 8.09 0.92
N LEU A 145 -8.33 8.69 1.59
CA LEU A 145 -8.64 10.11 1.45
C LEU A 145 -7.49 10.99 1.94
N ALA A 146 -6.89 10.66 3.09
CA ALA A 146 -5.74 11.37 3.64
C ALA A 146 -4.53 11.28 2.71
N LEU A 147 -4.21 10.09 2.20
CA LEU A 147 -3.14 9.88 1.24
C LEU A 147 -3.37 10.70 -0.04
N TYR A 148 -4.57 10.64 -0.60
CA TYR A 148 -4.92 11.42 -1.78
C TYR A 148 -4.77 12.93 -1.54
N ALA A 149 -5.33 13.44 -0.43
CA ALA A 149 -5.27 14.85 -0.08
C ALA A 149 -3.83 15.34 0.17
N LEU A 150 -2.95 14.49 0.71
CA LEU A 150 -1.54 14.81 0.93
C LEU A 150 -0.70 14.75 -0.34
N LEU A 151 -0.92 13.74 -1.18
CA LEU A 151 -0.14 13.48 -2.39
C LEU A 151 -0.50 14.42 -3.54
N LEU A 152 -1.77 14.82 -3.66
CA LEU A 152 -2.23 15.72 -4.72
C LEU A 152 -1.44 17.06 -4.77
N PRO A 153 -1.33 17.84 -3.68
CA PRO A 153 -0.55 19.09 -3.71
C PRO A 153 0.93 18.84 -3.93
N LEU A 154 1.47 17.71 -3.43
CA LEU A 154 2.86 17.35 -3.65
C LEU A 154 3.15 17.12 -5.13
N PHE A 155 2.33 16.31 -5.82
CA PHE A 155 2.51 16.03 -7.24
C PHE A 155 2.27 17.25 -8.12
N ARG A 156 1.29 18.11 -7.80
CA ARG A 156 1.10 19.40 -8.48
C ARG A 156 2.31 20.32 -8.34
N ARG A 157 2.92 20.39 -7.15
CA ARG A 157 4.15 21.18 -6.93
C ARG A 157 5.34 20.66 -7.72
N VAL A 158 5.47 19.34 -7.82
CA VAL A 158 6.56 18.71 -8.59
C VAL A 158 6.39 18.99 -10.08
N GLU A 159 5.18 18.82 -10.63
CA GLU A 159 4.87 19.12 -12.03
C GLU A 159 5.18 20.60 -12.36
N ARG A 160 4.73 21.53 -11.52
CA ARG A 160 5.00 22.97 -11.72
C ARG A 160 6.51 23.29 -11.73
N ARG A 161 7.27 22.75 -10.76
CA ARG A 161 8.73 22.94 -10.71
C ARG A 161 9.45 22.36 -11.91
N GLN A 162 8.94 21.27 -12.48
CA GLN A 162 9.51 20.68 -13.69
C GLN A 162 9.22 21.55 -14.92
N ALA A 163 8.00 22.09 -15.03
CA ALA A 163 7.65 23.04 -16.09
C ALA A 163 8.50 24.33 -16.00
N GLU A 164 8.67 24.89 -14.80
CA GLU A 164 9.56 26.05 -14.55
C GLU A 164 10.99 25.77 -14.99
N LYS A 165 11.56 24.60 -14.64
CA LYS A 165 12.91 24.21 -15.07
C LYS A 165 13.03 24.03 -16.58
N ALA A 166 12.05 23.39 -17.21
CA ALA A 166 12.06 23.18 -18.65
C ALA A 166 11.99 24.51 -19.42
N ALA A 167 11.29 25.52 -18.88
CA ALA A 167 11.28 26.87 -19.44
C ALA A 167 12.66 27.54 -19.33
N LEU A 168 13.32 27.44 -18.17
CA LEU A 168 14.67 28.00 -17.95
C LEU A 168 15.75 27.32 -18.79
N GLU A 169 15.60 26.04 -19.12
CA GLU A 169 16.54 25.31 -20.01
C GLU A 169 16.30 25.61 -21.49
N ALA A 170 15.15 26.20 -21.84
CA ALA A 170 14.78 26.56 -23.21
C ALA A 170 15.07 28.03 -23.57
N GLU A 171 15.35 28.88 -22.57
CA GLU A 171 15.85 30.26 -22.70
C GLU A 171 17.37 30.31 -22.82
#